data_AF-A0A3D4WWK3-F1
#
_entry.id   AF-A0A3D4WWK3-F1
#
_cell.length_a   1.000
_cell.length_b   1.000
_cell.length_c   1.000
_cell.angle_alpha   90.00
_cell.angle_beta   90.00
_cell.angle_gamma   90.00
#
_symmetry.space_group_name_H-M   'P 1'
#
loop_
_entity.id
_entity.type
_entity.pdbx_description
1 polymer ?
#
loop_
_entity_poly.entity_id
_entity_poly.type
_entity_poly.pdbx_seq_one_letter_code
_entity_poly.pdbx_strand_id
1 'polypeptide(L)'
;MNSVSRRSIIIGGTAALGLSALASPALAGPARNHLVLDYRPQQPTGWPQAPGQAIGGHTIAKDFVYQGNPHRISLLGPDPAYADLPADPEVRFQEILESSWGAHYSFRYRGGFRSRSVFRVLTYGVFAEEPTQTSPMRYGGGLHVTYEPAGGDPPLSPNLQWIQVVNWRSSHGSIPSEVDSSWRANPFYPYGGHTSVNGTETVSFYDVPSKGIMGPSALDDHLTAETFLVADRGNGIVDIYGGVRWGWKITQLV
;
A
#
# COMPACT_ATOMS: atom_id res chain seq x y z
N MET A 1 71.32 -12.63 40.45
CA MET A 1 71.30 -11.75 41.63
C MET A 1 69.85 -11.36 41.87
N ASN A 2 69.17 -12.08 42.77
CA ASN A 2 68.72 -11.61 44.11
C ASN A 2 67.95 -10.26 44.00
N SER A 3 66.70 -10.10 44.42
CA SER A 3 66.02 -10.61 45.61
C SER A 3 64.50 -10.42 45.50
N VAL A 4 63.77 -11.31 46.17
CA VAL A 4 62.33 -11.30 46.43
C VAL A 4 61.99 -10.28 47.53
N SER A 5 60.80 -9.65 47.47
CA SER A 5 59.97 -9.48 48.68
C SER A 5 58.50 -9.24 48.34
N ARG A 6 57.66 -10.05 48.99
CA ARG A 6 56.20 -10.13 48.92
C ARG A 6 55.58 -9.16 49.92
N ARG A 7 54.41 -8.57 49.59
CA ARG A 7 53.26 -8.53 50.50
C ARG A 7 51.95 -8.63 49.70
N SER A 8 51.22 -9.71 49.97
CA SER A 8 49.84 -9.92 49.55
C SER A 8 48.90 -9.34 50.61
N ILE A 9 47.78 -8.75 50.20
CA ILE A 9 46.49 -8.86 50.93
C ILE A 9 45.38 -9.02 49.87
N ILE A 10 44.58 -10.08 50.07
CA ILE A 10 43.38 -10.46 49.32
C ILE A 10 42.17 -9.91 50.07
N ILE A 11 41.28 -9.19 49.37
CA ILE A 11 39.81 -9.12 49.59
C ILE A 11 39.28 -8.65 48.22
N GLY A 12 38.34 -9.25 47.50
CA GLY A 12 37.30 -10.23 47.78
C GLY A 12 36.07 -9.79 46.97
N GLY A 13 35.55 -10.65 46.11
CA GLY A 13 34.14 -10.61 45.71
C GLY A 13 33.73 -9.86 44.43
N THR A 14 33.13 -10.66 43.54
CA THR A 14 31.91 -10.42 42.77
C THR A 14 31.93 -9.79 41.36
N ALA A 15 31.39 -10.62 40.46
CA ALA A 15 30.58 -10.34 39.27
C ALA A 15 31.29 -9.99 37.96
N ALA A 16 31.54 -11.05 37.18
CA ALA A 16 31.49 -10.99 35.73
C ALA A 16 30.03 -10.79 35.28
N LEU A 17 29.76 -9.74 34.51
CA LEU A 17 28.57 -9.62 33.67
C LEU A 17 28.97 -8.98 32.34
N GLY A 18 28.50 -9.62 31.27
CA GLY A 18 28.94 -9.42 29.89
C GLY A 18 28.67 -8.02 29.34
N LEU A 19 29.58 -7.60 28.45
CA LEU A 19 29.37 -6.51 27.52
C LEU A 19 28.31 -6.93 26.49
N SER A 20 27.05 -6.69 26.81
CA SER A 20 26.00 -6.57 25.80
C SER A 20 26.15 -5.20 25.15
N ALA A 21 26.63 -5.16 23.91
CA ALA A 21 26.55 -3.98 23.07
C ALA A 21 25.07 -3.60 22.91
N LEU A 22 24.66 -2.53 23.57
CA LEU A 22 23.37 -1.89 23.34
C LEU A 22 23.44 -1.29 21.92
N ALA A 23 22.80 -1.96 20.97
CA ALA A 23 22.38 -1.32 19.75
C ALA A 23 21.50 -0.13 20.16
N SER A 24 21.95 1.08 19.81
CA SER A 24 21.14 2.27 19.95
C SER A 24 19.78 2.02 19.31
N PRO A 25 18.65 2.20 20.01
CA PRO A 25 17.39 2.25 19.32
C PRO A 25 17.50 3.46 18.39
N ALA A 26 17.44 3.22 17.08
CA ALA A 26 17.06 4.25 16.15
C ALA A 26 15.78 4.86 16.70
N LEU A 27 15.84 6.15 17.04
CA LEU A 27 14.70 6.93 17.48
C LEU A 27 13.65 6.86 16.37
N ALA A 28 12.76 5.89 16.46
CA ALA A 28 11.46 5.94 15.82
C ALA A 28 10.76 7.15 16.46
N GLY A 29 10.81 8.30 15.76
CA GLY A 29 9.90 9.39 16.05
C GLY A 29 8.47 8.84 16.03
N PRO A 30 7.54 9.41 16.82
CA PRO A 30 6.16 8.96 16.78
C PRO A 30 5.66 9.07 15.35
N ALA A 31 5.30 7.92 14.76
CA ALA A 31 4.61 7.90 13.48
C ALA A 31 3.39 8.83 13.60
N ARG A 32 3.33 9.86 12.76
CA ARG A 32 2.10 10.61 12.57
C ARG A 32 1.13 9.62 11.91
N ASN A 33 0.34 8.91 12.72
CA ASN A 33 -0.55 7.86 12.23
C ASN A 33 -1.72 8.49 11.46
N HIS A 34 -1.48 8.77 10.18
CA HIS A 34 -2.49 9.19 9.21
C HIS A 34 -3.26 8.00 8.63
N LEU A 35 -2.93 6.77 9.02
CA LEU A 35 -3.73 5.58 8.73
C LEU A 35 -4.49 5.10 9.96
N VAL A 36 -5.77 4.83 9.76
CA VAL A 36 -6.64 4.15 10.70
C VAL A 36 -7.08 2.84 10.06
N LEU A 37 -6.61 1.72 10.60
CA LEU A 37 -7.00 0.40 10.11
C LEU A 37 -8.37 0.02 10.71
N ASP A 38 -9.39 -0.15 9.88
CA ASP A 38 -10.77 -0.44 10.29
C ASP A 38 -11.37 -1.56 9.43
N TYR A 39 -10.65 -2.69 9.41
CA TYR A 39 -11.05 -3.88 8.66
C TYR A 39 -12.30 -4.52 9.28
N ARG A 40 -13.45 -4.41 8.62
CA ARG A 40 -14.73 -4.97 9.11
C ARG A 40 -15.28 -6.07 8.19
N PRO A 41 -15.14 -7.36 8.55
CA PRO A 41 -15.52 -8.49 7.68
C PRO A 41 -17.02 -8.60 7.30
N GLN A 42 -17.91 -7.94 8.04
CA GLN A 42 -19.37 -8.07 7.85
C GLN A 42 -20.02 -6.81 7.26
N GLN A 43 -19.24 -5.77 6.97
CA GLN A 43 -19.75 -4.60 6.27
C GLN A 43 -19.30 -4.72 4.82
N PRO A 44 -20.22 -4.83 3.85
CA PRO A 44 -19.85 -4.67 2.47
C PRO A 44 -19.37 -3.22 2.27
N THR A 45 -18.07 -3.00 2.44
CA THR A 45 -17.43 -1.71 2.22
C THR A 45 -16.85 -1.69 0.81
N GLY A 46 -17.50 -0.99 -0.11
CA GLY A 46 -17.08 -0.87 -1.50
C GLY A 46 -18.02 -1.62 -2.47
N TRP A 47 -17.64 -1.68 -3.74
CA TRP A 47 -18.46 -2.26 -4.80
C TRP A 47 -17.83 -3.59 -5.27
N PRO A 48 -18.47 -4.75 -5.10
CA PRO A 48 -17.93 -5.99 -5.65
C PRO A 48 -17.78 -5.88 -7.17
N GLN A 49 -16.55 -5.99 -7.67
CA GLN A 49 -16.28 -6.19 -9.09
C GLN A 49 -16.28 -7.69 -9.47
N ALA A 50 -16.24 -8.60 -8.48
CA ALA A 50 -16.32 -10.04 -8.70
C ALA A 50 -16.81 -10.82 -7.47
N PRO A 51 -17.40 -12.03 -7.66
CA PRO A 51 -17.60 -12.98 -6.57
C PRO A 51 -16.29 -13.27 -5.85
N GLY A 52 -16.29 -13.45 -4.53
CA GLY A 52 -15.09 -13.88 -3.78
C GLY A 52 -14.07 -12.78 -3.43
N GLN A 53 -14.26 -11.55 -3.91
CA GLN A 53 -13.44 -10.40 -3.49
C GLN A 53 -13.60 -10.15 -1.99
N ALA A 54 -12.50 -9.80 -1.31
CA ALA A 54 -12.55 -9.34 0.07
C ALA A 54 -13.35 -8.03 0.11
N ILE A 55 -14.62 -8.08 0.47
CA ILE A 55 -15.43 -6.89 0.75
C ILE A 55 -15.58 -6.82 2.25
N GLY A 56 -14.89 -5.86 2.87
CA GLY A 56 -14.76 -5.82 4.31
C GLY A 56 -13.80 -6.90 4.81
N GLY A 57 -12.75 -6.49 5.50
CA GLY A 57 -11.80 -7.42 6.13
C GLY A 57 -10.39 -7.35 5.58
N HIS A 58 -9.60 -8.34 6.00
CA HIS A 58 -8.16 -8.30 5.89
C HIS A 58 -7.59 -9.70 5.73
N THR A 59 -7.02 -9.97 4.54
CA THR A 59 -6.40 -11.27 4.21
C THR A 59 -4.98 -10.99 3.75
N ILE A 60 -4.01 -11.24 4.63
CA ILE A 60 -2.60 -10.96 4.35
C ILE A 60 -2.04 -11.90 3.28
N ALA A 61 -2.46 -13.16 3.30
CA ALA A 61 -2.00 -14.18 2.38
C ALA A 61 -3.08 -15.25 2.16
N LYS A 62 -3.03 -15.90 0.99
CA LYS A 62 -3.86 -17.06 0.67
C LYS A 62 -3.06 -18.07 -0.15
N ASP A 63 -3.12 -19.33 0.25
CA ASP A 63 -2.55 -20.44 -0.50
C ASP A 63 -3.56 -20.96 -1.51
N PHE A 64 -3.08 -21.38 -2.67
CA PHE A 64 -3.90 -21.97 -3.72
C PHE A 64 -3.06 -22.94 -4.57
N VAL A 65 -3.73 -23.85 -5.27
CA VAL A 65 -3.07 -24.78 -6.19
C VAL A 65 -3.38 -24.37 -7.62
N TYR A 66 -2.34 -24.28 -8.44
CA TYR A 66 -2.49 -24.02 -9.86
C TYR A 66 -1.60 -24.98 -10.65
N GLN A 67 -2.22 -25.74 -11.54
CA GLN A 67 -1.55 -26.80 -12.33
C GLN A 67 -0.78 -27.81 -11.48
N GLY A 68 -1.33 -28.17 -10.32
CA GLY A 68 -0.72 -29.13 -9.40
C GLY A 68 0.43 -28.56 -8.56
N ASN A 69 0.83 -27.31 -8.77
CA ASN A 69 1.86 -26.65 -7.96
C ASN A 69 1.20 -25.78 -6.88
N PRO A 70 1.70 -25.83 -5.63
CA PRO A 70 1.23 -24.94 -4.59
C PRO A 70 1.81 -23.53 -4.78
N HIS A 71 0.96 -22.53 -4.63
CA HIS A 71 1.30 -21.11 -4.69
C HIS A 71 0.72 -20.36 -3.50
N ARG A 72 1.31 -19.20 -3.22
CA ARG A 72 0.82 -18.24 -2.24
C ARG A 72 0.73 -16.87 -2.87
N ILE A 73 -0.44 -16.24 -2.78
CA ILE A 73 -0.58 -14.80 -2.97
C ILE A 73 -0.46 -14.12 -1.61
N SER A 74 0.24 -12.99 -1.53
CA SER A 74 0.45 -12.23 -0.28
C SER A 74 0.52 -10.73 -0.54
N LEU A 75 0.07 -9.94 0.43
CA LEU A 75 0.30 -8.50 0.45
C LEU A 75 1.80 -8.19 0.57
N LEU A 76 2.23 -7.03 0.06
CA LEU A 76 3.64 -6.60 0.17
C LEU A 76 4.06 -6.22 1.60
N GLY A 77 3.09 -5.78 2.40
CA GLY A 77 3.19 -5.60 3.83
C GLY A 77 1.87 -6.01 4.48
N PRO A 78 1.86 -6.31 5.79
CA PRO A 78 0.63 -6.66 6.49
C PRO A 78 -0.40 -5.53 6.41
N ASP A 79 0.02 -4.27 6.30
CA ASP A 79 -0.85 -3.11 6.17
C ASP A 79 -0.39 -2.21 5.01
N PRO A 80 -1.26 -1.37 4.43
CA PRO A 80 -0.81 -0.36 3.49
C PRO A 80 0.07 0.65 4.24
N ALA A 81 1.07 1.20 3.57
CA ALA A 81 1.97 2.16 4.17
C ALA A 81 1.55 3.58 3.80
N TYR A 82 1.31 4.43 4.80
CA TYR A 82 1.09 5.86 4.58
C TYR A 82 2.34 6.49 3.97
N ALA A 83 2.13 7.47 3.09
CA ALA A 83 3.20 8.24 2.48
C ALA A 83 2.83 9.73 2.41
N ASP A 84 3.68 10.59 2.95
CA ASP A 84 3.55 12.05 2.79
C ASP A 84 3.89 12.50 1.36
N LEU A 85 4.77 11.76 0.68
CA LEU A 85 5.26 12.01 -0.67
C LEU A 85 5.46 10.68 -1.39
N PRO A 86 5.30 10.63 -2.73
CA PRO A 86 5.65 9.45 -3.49
C PRO A 86 7.15 9.19 -3.37
N ALA A 87 7.52 7.94 -3.10
CA ALA A 87 8.90 7.59 -2.77
C ALA A 87 9.29 6.18 -3.24
N ASP A 88 8.36 5.42 -3.84
CA ASP A 88 8.68 4.07 -4.30
C ASP A 88 9.53 4.11 -5.59
N PRO A 89 10.77 3.58 -5.56
CA PRO A 89 11.68 3.66 -6.70
C PRO A 89 11.28 2.72 -7.85
N GLU A 90 10.41 1.74 -7.61
CA GLU A 90 9.91 0.83 -8.64
C GLU A 90 8.66 1.42 -9.31
N VAL A 91 7.79 2.08 -8.55
CA VAL A 91 6.60 2.75 -9.09
C VAL A 91 6.96 4.02 -9.86
N ARG A 92 7.95 4.80 -9.38
CA ARG A 92 8.42 6.05 -10.01
C ARG A 92 7.29 7.06 -10.22
N PHE A 93 6.37 7.16 -9.25
CA PHE A 93 5.12 7.92 -9.37
C PHE A 93 5.29 9.32 -9.98
N GLN A 94 6.22 10.13 -9.45
CA GLN A 94 6.38 11.52 -9.89
C GLN A 94 6.81 11.60 -11.36
N GLU A 95 7.76 10.78 -11.75
CA GLU A 95 8.28 10.74 -13.11
C GLU A 95 7.24 10.23 -14.11
N ILE A 96 6.53 9.17 -13.76
CA ILE A 96 5.47 8.60 -14.61
C ILE A 96 4.33 9.59 -14.76
N LEU A 97 3.91 10.23 -13.69
CA LEU A 97 2.84 11.23 -13.71
C LEU A 97 3.21 12.45 -14.56
N GLU A 98 4.40 13.00 -14.37
CA GLU A 98 4.89 14.14 -15.14
C GLU A 98 5.09 13.79 -16.62
N SER A 99 5.67 12.63 -16.93
CA SER A 99 5.86 12.21 -18.32
C SER A 99 4.55 11.97 -19.07
N SER A 100 3.51 11.50 -18.36
CA SER A 100 2.21 11.22 -18.96
C SER A 100 1.32 12.47 -19.07
N TRP A 101 1.41 13.40 -18.12
CA TRP A 101 0.42 14.47 -17.96
C TRP A 101 1.00 15.88 -17.76
N GLY A 102 2.31 16.04 -17.63
CA GLY A 102 2.97 17.33 -17.37
C GLY A 102 2.77 18.39 -18.46
N ALA A 103 2.39 17.98 -19.68
CA ALA A 103 2.00 18.90 -20.74
C ALA A 103 0.64 19.60 -20.50
N HIS A 104 -0.21 19.01 -19.64
CA HIS A 104 -1.57 19.48 -19.38
C HIS A 104 -1.78 19.92 -17.93
N TYR A 105 -0.97 19.39 -17.01
CA TYR A 105 -1.09 19.60 -15.59
C TYR A 105 0.23 20.03 -14.96
N SER A 106 0.14 20.73 -13.84
CA SER A 106 1.26 21.02 -12.96
C SER A 106 0.98 20.45 -11.58
N PHE A 107 1.87 19.59 -11.11
CA PHE A 107 1.69 18.85 -9.85
C PHE A 107 2.45 19.52 -8.70
N ARG A 108 1.77 19.75 -7.58
CA ARG A 108 2.33 20.39 -6.38
C ARG A 108 2.27 19.43 -5.20
N TYR A 109 3.42 18.89 -4.83
CA TYR A 109 3.54 17.98 -3.70
C TYR A 109 3.54 18.76 -2.38
N ARG A 110 2.53 18.51 -1.53
CA ARG A 110 2.30 19.25 -0.29
C ARG A 110 3.08 18.72 0.90
N GLY A 111 3.63 17.50 0.80
CA GLY A 111 4.35 16.83 1.87
C GLY A 111 3.42 16.29 2.96
N GLY A 112 2.31 15.66 2.54
CA GLY A 112 1.34 15.06 3.44
C GLY A 112 0.35 16.00 4.09
N PHE A 113 -0.31 15.48 5.12
CA PHE A 113 -1.33 16.18 5.90
C PHE A 113 -0.71 17.05 7.00
N ARG A 114 -1.29 18.24 7.20
CA ARG A 114 -0.84 19.21 8.21
C ARG A 114 -1.57 19.05 9.53
N SER A 115 -2.73 18.41 9.52
CA SER A 115 -3.63 18.26 10.66
C SER A 115 -3.81 16.78 11.03
N ARG A 116 -4.90 16.46 11.72
CA ARG A 116 -5.24 15.09 12.10
C ARG A 116 -6.10 14.38 11.06
N SER A 117 -6.04 14.80 9.80
CA SER A 117 -6.71 14.07 8.73
C SER A 117 -6.18 12.65 8.66
N VAL A 118 -7.08 11.71 8.38
CA VAL A 118 -6.73 10.29 8.32
C VAL A 118 -7.31 9.64 7.07
N PHE A 119 -6.61 8.60 6.66
CA PHE A 119 -7.09 7.56 5.77
C PHE A 119 -7.58 6.40 6.60
N ARG A 120 -8.89 6.14 6.56
CA ARG A 120 -9.47 4.94 7.15
C ARG A 120 -9.44 3.82 6.13
N VAL A 121 -8.74 2.74 6.45
CA VAL A 121 -8.62 1.55 5.60
C VAL A 121 -9.74 0.59 5.98
N LEU A 122 -10.69 0.40 5.08
CA LEU A 122 -11.88 -0.44 5.30
C LEU A 122 -11.66 -1.88 4.83
N THR A 123 -10.80 -2.06 3.84
CA THR A 123 -10.46 -3.36 3.25
C THR A 123 -9.02 -3.31 2.76
N TYR A 124 -8.25 -4.34 3.07
CA TYR A 124 -6.95 -4.57 2.44
C TYR A 124 -6.67 -6.06 2.44
N GLY A 125 -6.64 -6.71 1.29
CA GLY A 125 -6.47 -8.15 1.29
C GLY A 125 -6.32 -8.78 -0.07
N VAL A 126 -5.79 -10.00 -0.07
CA VAL A 126 -5.65 -10.82 -1.28
C VAL A 126 -6.76 -11.84 -1.40
N PHE A 127 -6.98 -12.29 -2.64
CA PHE A 127 -7.84 -13.41 -2.95
C PHE A 127 -7.22 -14.26 -4.06
N ALA A 128 -7.65 -15.53 -4.08
CA ALA A 128 -7.35 -16.49 -5.12
C ALA A 128 -8.57 -17.42 -5.24
N GLU A 129 -9.09 -17.56 -6.44
CA GLU A 129 -10.25 -18.35 -6.81
C GLU A 129 -9.83 -19.43 -7.78
N GLU A 130 -10.06 -20.68 -7.40
CA GLU A 130 -9.79 -21.83 -8.25
C GLU A 130 -10.63 -21.77 -9.53
N PRO A 131 -10.10 -22.26 -10.66
CA PRO A 131 -10.82 -22.27 -11.92
C PRO A 131 -12.07 -23.13 -11.80
N THR A 132 -13.16 -22.68 -12.42
CA THR A 132 -14.37 -23.49 -12.62
C THR A 132 -14.51 -23.88 -14.08
N GLN A 133 -15.52 -24.66 -14.43
CA GLN A 133 -15.80 -25.01 -15.83
C GLN A 133 -16.04 -23.78 -16.72
N THR A 134 -16.51 -22.66 -16.14
CA THR A 134 -16.90 -21.45 -16.87
C THR A 134 -16.07 -20.22 -16.52
N SER A 135 -15.16 -20.31 -15.55
CA SER A 135 -14.35 -19.19 -15.10
C SER A 135 -12.87 -19.57 -14.98
N PRO A 136 -11.95 -18.74 -15.50
CA PRO A 136 -10.52 -18.95 -15.30
C PRO A 136 -10.14 -18.90 -13.82
N MET A 137 -8.96 -19.40 -13.50
CA MET A 137 -8.31 -19.10 -12.22
C MET A 137 -8.21 -17.58 -12.10
N ARG A 138 -8.62 -17.00 -10.98
CA ARG A 138 -8.52 -15.56 -10.74
C ARG A 138 -7.81 -15.30 -9.43
N TYR A 139 -6.95 -14.29 -9.41
CA TYR A 139 -6.31 -13.83 -8.19
C TYR A 139 -6.09 -12.33 -8.23
N GLY A 140 -5.79 -11.76 -7.08
CA GLY A 140 -5.37 -10.38 -6.95
C GLY A 140 -5.46 -9.92 -5.51
N GLY A 141 -5.50 -8.61 -5.33
CA GLY A 141 -5.72 -8.00 -4.04
C GLY A 141 -6.43 -6.67 -4.22
N GLY A 142 -7.06 -6.20 -3.15
CA GLY A 142 -7.81 -4.96 -3.17
C GLY A 142 -7.53 -4.10 -1.95
N LEU A 143 -7.75 -2.80 -2.15
CA LEU A 143 -7.64 -1.77 -1.12
C LEU A 143 -8.88 -0.88 -1.20
N HIS A 144 -9.48 -0.62 -0.03
CA HIS A 144 -10.53 0.40 0.13
C HIS A 144 -10.11 1.36 1.23
N VAL A 145 -9.97 2.64 0.88
CA VAL A 145 -9.64 3.72 1.80
C VAL A 145 -10.69 4.82 1.71
N THR A 146 -11.06 5.41 2.85
CA THR A 146 -11.80 6.67 2.90
C THR A 146 -10.97 7.76 3.55
N TYR A 147 -11.14 8.98 3.08
CA TYR A 147 -10.52 10.17 3.66
C TYR A 147 -11.46 10.82 4.68
N GLU A 148 -10.94 11.08 5.88
CA GLU A 148 -11.62 11.80 6.95
C GLU A 148 -10.85 13.10 7.23
N PRO A 149 -11.37 14.27 6.80
CA PRO A 149 -10.68 15.53 6.97
C PRO A 149 -10.65 15.98 8.43
N ALA A 150 -9.56 16.65 8.82
CA ALA A 150 -9.48 17.48 10.00
C ALA A 150 -9.09 18.92 9.63
N GLY A 151 -9.20 19.83 10.60
CA GLY A 151 -9.01 21.26 10.36
C GLY A 151 -7.61 21.60 9.85
N GLY A 152 -7.53 22.22 8.67
CA GLY A 152 -6.28 22.68 8.05
C GLY A 152 -5.80 21.85 6.84
N ASP A 153 -6.41 20.69 6.62
CA ASP A 153 -6.24 19.84 5.43
C ASP A 153 -7.42 20.00 4.46
N PRO A 154 -7.33 19.51 3.20
CA PRO A 154 -8.38 19.74 2.22
C PRO A 154 -9.75 19.23 2.71
N PRO A 155 -10.82 20.03 2.67
CA PRO A 155 -12.16 19.57 3.05
C PRO A 155 -12.72 18.60 2.01
N LEU A 156 -13.79 17.89 2.36
CA LEU A 156 -14.57 17.14 1.38
C LEU A 156 -15.06 18.09 0.28
N SER A 157 -14.83 17.70 -0.97
CA SER A 157 -15.16 18.50 -2.14
C SER A 157 -15.21 17.60 -3.38
N PRO A 158 -16.05 17.90 -4.37
CA PRO A 158 -16.01 17.23 -5.69
C PRO A 158 -14.65 17.31 -6.39
N ASN A 159 -13.84 18.31 -6.04
CA ASN A 159 -12.50 18.50 -6.61
C ASN A 159 -11.44 17.61 -5.95
N LEU A 160 -11.80 16.91 -4.87
CA LEU A 160 -10.92 15.96 -4.21
C LEU A 160 -11.02 14.60 -4.90
N GLN A 161 -9.91 14.17 -5.46
CA GLN A 161 -9.80 13.00 -6.33
C GLN A 161 -8.61 12.14 -5.89
N TRP A 162 -8.39 11.03 -6.58
CA TRP A 162 -7.21 10.19 -6.39
C TRP A 162 -6.41 10.08 -7.68
N ILE A 163 -5.09 9.98 -7.55
CA ILE A 163 -4.20 9.56 -8.64
C ILE A 163 -3.50 8.29 -8.18
N GLN A 164 -3.48 7.30 -9.06
CA GLN A 164 -2.79 6.02 -8.84
C GLN A 164 -1.73 5.83 -9.91
N VAL A 165 -0.54 5.41 -9.50
CA VAL A 165 0.46 4.84 -10.41
C VAL A 165 0.72 3.41 -9.98
N VAL A 166 0.65 2.49 -10.93
CA VAL A 166 0.87 1.05 -10.70
C VAL A 166 2.12 0.58 -11.40
N ASN A 167 2.82 -0.38 -10.81
CA ASN A 167 3.84 -1.19 -11.44
C ASN A 167 3.39 -2.64 -11.41
N TRP A 168 3.14 -3.25 -12.57
CA TRP A 168 2.75 -4.66 -12.68
C TRP A 168 3.86 -5.46 -13.35
N ARG A 169 4.50 -6.34 -12.58
CA ARG A 169 5.46 -7.32 -13.07
C ARG A 169 4.79 -8.67 -13.20
N SER A 170 5.02 -9.33 -14.32
CA SER A 170 4.54 -10.69 -14.54
C SER A 170 5.61 -11.53 -15.23
N SER A 171 5.49 -12.83 -15.10
CA SER A 171 6.31 -13.83 -15.79
C SER A 171 6.23 -13.74 -17.33
N HIS A 172 5.23 -13.04 -17.89
CA HIS A 172 5.00 -12.89 -19.34
C HIS A 172 5.46 -11.53 -19.88
N GLY A 173 6.15 -10.75 -19.05
CA GLY A 173 6.56 -9.38 -19.34
C GLY A 173 6.13 -8.43 -18.23
N SER A 174 6.94 -7.40 -17.99
CA SER A 174 6.55 -6.31 -17.10
C SER A 174 5.77 -5.27 -17.89
N ILE A 175 4.61 -4.87 -17.38
CA ILE A 175 3.92 -3.68 -17.87
C ILE A 175 4.71 -2.49 -17.28
N PRO A 176 5.17 -1.53 -18.11
CA PRO A 176 5.80 -0.32 -17.59
C PRO A 176 4.89 0.35 -16.56
N SER A 177 5.46 1.00 -15.56
CA SER A 177 4.64 1.75 -14.62
C SER A 177 3.78 2.77 -15.36
N GLU A 178 2.51 2.88 -14.99
CA GLU A 178 1.56 3.74 -15.66
C GLU A 178 0.63 4.45 -14.69
N VAL A 179 0.14 5.62 -15.09
CA VAL A 179 -0.95 6.30 -14.39
C VAL A 179 -2.24 5.53 -14.67
N ASP A 180 -2.83 4.95 -13.63
CA ASP A 180 -4.07 4.20 -13.76
C ASP A 180 -5.27 5.17 -13.82
N SER A 181 -5.53 5.70 -15.01
CA SER A 181 -6.70 6.53 -15.28
C SER A 181 -7.82 5.76 -15.99
N SER A 182 -7.65 4.45 -16.20
CA SER A 182 -8.49 3.62 -17.08
C SER A 182 -8.85 4.32 -18.40
N TRP A 183 -7.82 4.84 -19.09
CA TRP A 183 -7.93 5.51 -20.39
C TRP A 183 -8.71 6.83 -20.40
N ARG A 184 -8.97 7.43 -19.24
CA ARG A 184 -9.56 8.77 -19.17
C ARG A 184 -8.58 9.82 -19.69
N ALA A 185 -9.12 10.88 -20.28
CA ALA A 185 -8.38 12.06 -20.73
C ALA A 185 -7.95 13.00 -19.59
N ASN A 186 -7.67 12.45 -18.40
CA ASN A 186 -7.17 13.13 -17.22
C ASN A 186 -6.44 12.11 -16.31
N PRO A 187 -5.59 12.55 -15.36
CA PRO A 187 -4.80 11.64 -14.53
C PRO A 187 -5.60 11.01 -13.38
N PHE A 188 -6.90 11.31 -13.24
CA PHE A 188 -7.66 10.94 -12.05
C PHE A 188 -8.17 9.51 -12.13
N TYR A 189 -7.96 8.77 -11.05
CA TYR A 189 -8.40 7.39 -10.90
C TYR A 189 -9.95 7.34 -10.90
N PRO A 190 -10.56 6.48 -11.73
CA PRO A 190 -11.99 6.52 -12.00
C PRO A 190 -12.88 5.91 -10.92
N TYR A 191 -12.34 5.02 -10.08
CA TYR A 191 -13.09 4.28 -9.06
C TYR A 191 -12.84 4.83 -7.65
N GLY A 192 -12.74 6.16 -7.56
CA GLY A 192 -12.63 6.90 -6.31
C GLY A 192 -13.16 8.34 -6.46
N GLY A 193 -13.02 9.13 -5.40
CA GLY A 193 -13.44 10.52 -5.34
C GLY A 193 -14.59 10.75 -4.36
N HIS A 194 -15.18 11.94 -4.44
CA HIS A 194 -16.28 12.36 -3.57
C HIS A 194 -17.53 11.49 -3.76
N THR A 195 -18.03 10.92 -2.67
CA THR A 195 -19.20 10.04 -2.66
C THR A 195 -19.96 10.14 -1.34
N SER A 196 -21.06 9.41 -1.20
CA SER A 196 -21.79 9.26 0.06
C SER A 196 -21.98 7.78 0.38
N VAL A 197 -21.61 7.38 1.60
CA VAL A 197 -21.84 6.04 2.13
C VAL A 197 -22.83 6.15 3.28
N ASN A 198 -24.02 5.55 3.13
CA ASN A 198 -25.11 5.61 4.11
C ASN A 198 -25.46 7.05 4.56
N GLY A 199 -25.46 8.00 3.62
CA GLY A 199 -25.76 9.41 3.90
C GLY A 199 -24.61 10.21 4.51
N THR A 200 -23.44 9.61 4.72
CA THR A 200 -22.22 10.32 5.16
C THR A 200 -21.36 10.61 3.95
N GLU A 201 -21.11 11.89 3.68
CA GLU A 201 -20.18 12.30 2.63
C GLU A 201 -18.75 11.85 2.97
N THR A 202 -18.03 11.40 1.95
CA THR A 202 -16.64 10.96 2.07
C THR A 202 -15.93 11.11 0.73
N VAL A 203 -14.62 10.92 0.73
CA VAL A 203 -13.83 10.74 -0.49
C VAL A 203 -13.18 9.37 -0.40
N SER A 204 -13.61 8.44 -1.25
CA SER A 204 -13.15 7.06 -1.20
C SER A 204 -12.19 6.75 -2.34
N PHE A 205 -11.35 5.75 -2.10
CA PHE A 205 -10.54 5.08 -3.12
C PHE A 205 -10.82 3.58 -3.01
N TYR A 206 -11.14 2.94 -4.14
CA TYR A 206 -11.37 1.51 -4.20
C TYR A 206 -10.76 0.91 -5.46
N ASP A 207 -9.88 -0.07 -5.28
CA ASP A 207 -9.30 -0.82 -6.39
C ASP A 207 -9.10 -2.29 -6.03
N VAL A 208 -9.22 -3.16 -7.03
CA VAL A 208 -9.02 -4.61 -6.93
C VAL A 208 -8.27 -5.12 -8.18
N PRO A 209 -7.01 -4.72 -8.38
CA PRO A 209 -6.21 -5.19 -9.49
C PRO A 209 -6.08 -6.70 -9.39
N SER A 210 -6.54 -7.38 -10.44
CA SER A 210 -6.66 -8.82 -10.48
C SER A 210 -6.48 -9.35 -11.89
N LYS A 211 -6.05 -10.59 -12.00
CA LYS A 211 -5.79 -11.26 -13.26
C LYS A 211 -6.52 -12.59 -13.31
N GLY A 212 -7.15 -12.83 -14.45
CA GLY A 212 -7.65 -14.15 -14.82
C GLY A 212 -6.62 -14.86 -15.68
N ILE A 213 -6.36 -16.14 -15.41
CA ILE A 213 -5.43 -16.94 -16.20
C ILE A 213 -6.12 -18.17 -16.78
N MET A 214 -5.96 -18.35 -18.08
CA MET A 214 -6.34 -19.55 -18.82
C MET A 214 -5.10 -20.25 -19.37
N GLY A 215 -5.11 -21.58 -19.37
CA GLY A 215 -4.03 -22.38 -19.94
C GLY A 215 -2.79 -22.43 -19.05
N PRO A 216 -1.67 -23.00 -19.54
CA PRO A 216 -0.40 -23.08 -18.82
C PRO A 216 0.37 -21.77 -18.81
N SER A 217 0.73 -21.32 -17.61
CA SER A 217 1.36 -20.03 -17.37
C SER A 217 2.20 -20.10 -16.09
N ALA A 218 3.42 -19.58 -16.08
CA ALA A 218 4.15 -19.43 -14.82
C ALA A 218 3.49 -18.34 -13.98
N LEU A 219 3.32 -18.55 -12.66
CA LEU A 219 2.78 -17.54 -11.75
C LEU A 219 3.91 -16.91 -10.92
N ASP A 220 4.27 -15.69 -11.27
CA ASP A 220 5.23 -14.84 -10.55
C ASP A 220 4.84 -13.37 -10.71
N ASP A 221 3.56 -13.10 -10.46
CA ASP A 221 2.99 -11.77 -10.64
C ASP A 221 3.19 -10.94 -9.37
N HIS A 222 3.54 -9.67 -9.57
CA HIS A 222 3.79 -8.72 -8.51
C HIS A 222 3.23 -7.36 -8.93
N LEU A 223 2.34 -6.82 -8.11
CA LEU A 223 1.79 -5.48 -8.26
C LEU A 223 2.19 -4.61 -7.07
N THR A 224 2.76 -3.45 -7.37
CA THR A 224 2.98 -2.36 -6.41
C THR A 224 2.26 -1.12 -6.91
N ALA A 225 1.61 -0.39 -6.01
CA ALA A 225 0.90 0.84 -6.34
C ALA A 225 1.21 1.94 -5.31
N GLU A 226 1.32 3.17 -5.82
CA GLU A 226 1.29 4.39 -5.02
C GLU A 226 0.01 5.17 -5.39
N THR A 227 -0.83 5.44 -4.39
CA THR A 227 -2.15 6.08 -4.59
C THR A 227 -2.23 7.30 -3.69
N PHE A 228 -2.41 8.49 -4.28
CA PHE A 228 -2.39 9.76 -3.56
C PHE A 228 -3.71 10.52 -3.67
N LEU A 229 -4.13 11.13 -2.55
CA LEU A 229 -5.25 12.05 -2.51
C LEU A 229 -4.80 13.39 -3.10
N VAL A 230 -5.61 13.91 -4.02
CA VAL A 230 -5.28 15.15 -4.74
C VAL A 230 -6.46 16.10 -4.77
N ALA A 231 -6.18 17.40 -4.85
CA ALA A 231 -7.19 18.42 -5.15
C ALA A 231 -6.92 19.05 -6.51
N ASP A 232 -7.89 18.92 -7.42
CA ASP A 232 -7.89 19.68 -8.67
C ASP A 232 -8.30 21.14 -8.40
N ARG A 233 -7.47 22.08 -8.83
CA ARG A 233 -7.75 23.52 -8.72
C ARG A 233 -8.55 24.07 -9.91
N GLY A 234 -8.81 23.25 -10.94
CA GLY A 234 -9.59 23.59 -12.13
C GLY A 234 -8.85 24.42 -13.18
N ASN A 235 -7.57 24.71 -12.96
CA ASN A 235 -6.70 25.47 -13.87
C ASN A 235 -5.45 24.67 -14.28
N GLY A 236 -5.56 23.35 -14.34
CA GLY A 236 -4.44 22.43 -14.61
C GLY A 236 -3.49 22.23 -13.42
N ILE A 237 -3.71 22.89 -12.28
CA ILE A 237 -2.91 22.68 -11.08
C ILE A 237 -3.55 21.61 -10.22
N VAL A 238 -2.75 20.61 -9.83
CA VAL A 238 -3.15 19.53 -8.93
C VAL A 238 -2.27 19.56 -7.69
N ASP A 239 -2.86 19.78 -6.52
CA ASP A 239 -2.16 19.64 -5.25
C ASP A 239 -2.22 18.18 -4.78
N ILE A 240 -1.06 17.58 -4.53
CA ILE A 240 -0.90 16.19 -4.07
C ILE A 240 -0.59 16.20 -2.58
N TYR A 241 -1.46 15.60 -1.76
CA TYR A 241 -1.36 15.61 -0.30
C TYR A 241 -0.61 14.37 0.20
N GLY A 242 -1.26 13.53 1.01
CA GLY A 242 -0.76 12.22 1.41
C GLY A 242 -1.35 11.11 0.54
N GLY A 243 -0.76 9.92 0.66
CA GLY A 243 -1.18 8.73 -0.06
C GLY A 243 -0.91 7.44 0.70
N VAL A 244 -1.12 6.34 0.00
CA VAL A 244 -0.92 4.98 0.47
C VAL A 244 -0.11 4.19 -0.55
N ARG A 245 0.84 3.40 -0.05
CA ARG A 245 1.60 2.42 -0.82
C ARG A 245 1.10 1.04 -0.46
N TRP A 246 0.79 0.24 -1.47
CA TRP A 246 0.13 -1.04 -1.28
C TRP A 246 0.39 -1.95 -2.48
N GLY A 247 0.04 -3.22 -2.33
CA GLY A 247 0.20 -4.18 -3.41
C GLY A 247 0.19 -5.62 -2.93
N TRP A 248 0.45 -6.52 -3.87
CA TRP A 248 0.49 -7.95 -3.62
C TRP A 248 1.46 -8.65 -4.58
N LYS A 249 1.88 -9.86 -4.21
CA LYS A 249 2.74 -10.72 -5.01
C LYS A 249 2.32 -12.17 -4.93
N ILE A 250 2.65 -12.93 -5.95
CA ILE A 250 2.57 -14.39 -5.95
C ILE A 250 3.97 -14.97 -5.75
N THR A 251 4.03 -16.06 -5.00
CA THR A 251 5.23 -16.90 -4.87
C THR A 251 4.82 -18.35 -5.02
N GLN A 252 5.63 -19.15 -5.70
CA GLN A 252 5.48 -20.60 -5.69
C GLN A 252 6.00 -21.16 -4.36
N LEU A 253 5.25 -22.09 -3.78
CA LEU A 253 5.66 -22.81 -2.58
C LEU A 253 6.48 -24.05 -2.98
N VAL A 254 7.51 -24.35 -2.19
CA VAL A 254 8.40 -25.53 -2.39
C VAL A 254 7.78 -26.76 -1.74
#